data_AF-A0A1B6IH58-F1
#
_entry.id   AF-A0A1B6IH58-F1
#
_cell.length_a   1.000
_cell.length_b   1.000
_cell.length_c   1.000
_cell.angle_alpha   90.00
_cell.angle_beta   90.00
_cell.angle_gamma   90.00
#
_symmetry.space_group_name_H-M   'P 1'
#
loop_
_entity.id
_entity.type
_entity.pdbx_description
1 polymer ?
#
loop_
_entity_poly.entity_id
_entity_poly.type
_entity_poly.pdbx_seq_one_letter_code
_entity_poly.pdbx_strand_id
1 'polypeptide(L)'
;GNANVEELVMPYLTIMADFRDSVRGLARSLKATDILAECDKLRDDVLPNMGVRLEDHEGRATAVKLVDKDTLLREREAKKKAEAEKILEKERKRKEMEAAQALREAQKRVPPQEMFKSETEKYSLFDDKGIPTHDREGKELSKGQIKKLQKLWQAQEKKFLEFQSACNNHVAT
;
A
#
# COMPACT_ATOMS: atom_id res chain seq x y z
N GLY A 1 -31.74 -29.79 21.72
CA GLY A 1 -31.33 -30.40 20.44
C GLY A 1 -29.83 -30.54 20.28
N ASN A 2 -29.01 -29.61 20.80
CA ASN A 2 -27.55 -29.60 20.53
C ASN A 2 -26.73 -30.74 21.15
N ALA A 3 -27.08 -31.23 22.35
CA ALA A 3 -26.27 -32.24 23.05
C ALA A 3 -26.11 -33.55 22.24
N ASN A 4 -27.13 -33.95 21.48
CA ASN A 4 -27.11 -35.19 20.70
C ASN A 4 -26.23 -35.06 19.43
N VAL A 5 -26.21 -33.87 18.81
CA VAL A 5 -25.35 -33.61 17.65
C VAL A 5 -23.90 -33.50 18.07
N GLU A 6 -23.61 -32.82 19.18
CA GLU A 6 -22.26 -32.70 19.75
C GLU A 6 -21.69 -34.07 20.14
N GLU A 7 -22.43 -34.88 20.90
CA GLU A 7 -22.03 -36.25 21.25
C GLU A 7 -21.77 -37.12 20.01
N LEU A 8 -22.53 -36.91 18.94
CA LEU A 8 -22.36 -37.65 17.69
C LEU A 8 -21.11 -37.21 16.92
N VAL A 9 -20.82 -35.91 16.83
CA VAL A 9 -19.73 -35.40 15.97
C VAL A 9 -18.38 -35.33 16.67
N MET A 10 -18.34 -35.18 18.00
CA MET A 10 -17.10 -35.02 18.75
C MET A 10 -16.10 -36.17 18.56
N PRO A 11 -16.49 -37.47 18.55
CA PRO A 11 -15.55 -38.55 18.26
C PRO A 11 -14.88 -38.42 16.89
N TYR A 12 -15.64 -38.01 15.87
CA TYR A 12 -15.11 -37.81 14.51
C TYR A 12 -14.15 -36.61 14.46
N LEU A 13 -14.48 -35.51 15.14
CA LEU A 13 -13.62 -34.33 15.20
C LEU A 13 -12.32 -34.61 15.95
N THR A 14 -12.37 -35.40 17.03
CA THR A 14 -11.17 -35.85 17.74
C THR A 14 -10.29 -36.73 16.86
N ILE A 15 -10.87 -37.73 16.18
CA ILE A 15 -10.13 -38.59 15.24
C ILE A 15 -9.48 -37.75 14.12
N MET A 16 -10.20 -36.77 13.59
CA MET A 16 -9.67 -35.86 12.57
C MET A 16 -8.52 -35.01 13.12
N ALA A 17 -8.65 -34.46 14.33
CA ALA A 17 -7.62 -33.66 14.96
C ALA A 17 -6.34 -34.48 15.20
N ASP A 18 -6.49 -35.70 15.71
CA ASP A 18 -5.37 -36.63 15.94
C ASP A 18 -4.69 -37.03 14.62
N PHE A 19 -5.46 -37.35 13.59
CA PHE A 19 -4.93 -37.64 12.25
C PHE A 19 -4.14 -36.47 11.69
N ARG A 20 -4.71 -35.26 11.76
CA ARG A 20 -4.05 -34.04 11.29
C ARG A 20 -2.76 -33.77 12.07
N ASP A 21 -2.74 -33.99 13.38
CA ASP A 21 -1.54 -33.79 14.21
C ASP A 21 -0.43 -34.78 13.87
N SER A 22 -0.79 -36.03 13.61
CA SER A 22 0.15 -37.03 13.10
C SER A 22 0.76 -36.60 11.76
N VAL A 23 -0.07 -36.18 10.81
CA VAL A 23 0.36 -35.69 9.49
C VAL A 23 1.24 -34.44 9.62
N ARG A 24 0.86 -33.47 10.46
CA ARG A 24 1.67 -32.28 10.73
C ARG A 24 3.02 -32.63 11.37
N GLY A 25 3.04 -33.58 12.30
CA GLY A 25 4.27 -34.08 12.93
C GLY A 25 5.24 -34.63 11.89
N LEU A 26 4.75 -35.51 11.01
CA LEU A 26 5.53 -36.06 9.89
C LEU A 26 6.00 -34.96 8.93
N ALA A 27 5.12 -34.03 8.56
CA ALA A 27 5.43 -32.93 7.65
C ALA A 27 6.50 -31.98 8.22
N ARG A 28 6.51 -31.73 9.54
CA ARG A 28 7.57 -30.98 10.22
C ARG A 28 8.92 -31.67 10.11
N SER A 29 8.97 -32.98 10.39
CA SER A 29 10.21 -33.76 10.28
C SER A 29 10.73 -33.81 8.85
N LEU A 30 9.84 -33.90 7.86
CA LEU A 30 10.17 -33.91 6.44
C LEU A 30 10.39 -32.51 5.84
N LYS A 31 10.14 -31.44 6.61
CA LYS A 31 10.10 -30.05 6.13
C LYS A 31 9.19 -29.85 4.91
N ALA A 32 8.10 -30.60 4.84
CA ALA A 32 7.12 -30.54 3.76
C ALA A 32 6.19 -29.34 3.96
N THR A 33 6.60 -28.18 3.45
CA THR A 33 5.89 -26.89 3.63
C THR A 33 4.46 -26.91 3.09
N ASP A 34 4.24 -27.58 1.96
CA ASP A 34 2.92 -27.61 1.32
C ASP A 34 1.90 -28.43 2.13
N ILE A 35 2.36 -29.51 2.77
CA ILE A 35 1.52 -30.30 3.67
C ILE A 35 1.18 -29.50 4.93
N LEU A 36 2.16 -28.77 5.49
CA LEU A 36 1.91 -27.87 6.62
C LEU A 36 0.90 -26.78 6.27
N ALA A 37 1.01 -26.20 5.08
CA ALA A 37 0.06 -25.21 4.58
C ALA A 37 -1.36 -25.79 4.46
N GLU A 38 -1.52 -27.03 3.99
CA GLU A 38 -2.84 -27.67 3.92
C GLU A 38 -3.39 -28.01 5.32
N CYS A 39 -2.53 -28.43 6.26
CA CYS A 39 -2.91 -28.61 7.67
C CYS A 39 -3.37 -27.30 8.34
N ASP A 40 -2.72 -26.18 8.02
CA ASP A 40 -3.10 -24.85 8.52
C ASP A 40 -4.40 -24.36 7.86
N LYS A 41 -4.59 -24.59 6.56
CA LYS A 41 -5.84 -24.30 5.85
C LYS A 41 -7.03 -25.07 6.43
N LEU A 42 -6.86 -26.35 6.76
CA LEU A 42 -7.92 -27.11 7.44
C LEU A 42 -8.28 -26.47 8.79
N ARG A 43 -7.28 -26.07 9.58
CA ARG A 43 -7.43 -25.47 10.91
C ARG A 43 -8.06 -24.08 10.88
N ASP A 44 -7.57 -23.21 10.01
CA ASP A 44 -7.84 -21.77 10.05
C ASP A 44 -8.97 -21.36 9.09
N ASP A 45 -9.20 -22.14 8.02
CA ASP A 45 -10.13 -21.78 6.96
C ASP A 45 -11.31 -22.73 6.80
N VAL A 46 -11.13 -24.05 6.97
CA VAL A 46 -12.19 -25.03 6.67
C VAL A 46 -13.06 -25.30 7.91
N LEU A 47 -12.43 -25.75 9.01
CA LEU A 47 -13.15 -26.12 10.24
C LEU A 47 -13.91 -24.94 10.87
N PRO A 48 -13.39 -23.70 10.89
CA PRO A 48 -14.13 -22.56 11.42
C PRO A 48 -15.44 -22.28 10.65
N ASN A 49 -15.52 -22.59 9.36
CA ASN A 49 -16.77 -22.42 8.58
C ASN A 49 -17.87 -23.40 9.02
N MET A 50 -17.50 -24.45 9.75
CA MET A 50 -18.42 -25.44 10.32
C MET A 50 -18.62 -25.25 11.84
N GLY A 51 -18.13 -24.15 12.42
CA GLY A 51 -18.25 -23.93 13.85
C GLY A 51 -17.23 -24.72 14.68
N VAL A 52 -16.11 -25.15 14.09
CA VAL A 52 -15.10 -25.96 14.79
C VAL A 52 -13.79 -25.19 14.86
N ARG A 53 -13.22 -25.05 16.06
CA ARG A 53 -11.86 -24.55 16.29
C ARG A 53 -10.98 -25.67 16.85
N LEU A 54 -9.78 -25.78 16.31
CA LEU A 54 -8.73 -26.63 16.85
C LEU A 54 -7.70 -25.75 17.56
N GLU A 55 -7.41 -26.08 18.81
CA GLU A 55 -6.39 -25.40 19.63
C GLU A 55 -5.19 -26.32 19.82
N ASP A 56 -4.13 -26.05 19.07
CA ASP A 56 -2.85 -26.75 19.20
C ASP A 56 -2.15 -26.30 20.49
N HIS A 57 -1.74 -27.26 21.32
CA HIS A 57 -0.97 -27.00 22.53
C HIS A 57 0.39 -27.68 22.43
N GLU A 58 1.47 -26.99 22.84
CA GLU A 58 2.78 -27.63 22.88
C GLU A 58 2.80 -28.78 23.89
N GLY A 59 3.10 -29.99 23.41
CA GLY A 59 3.19 -31.20 24.23
C GLY A 59 1.86 -31.78 24.71
N ARG A 60 0.70 -31.32 24.19
CA ARG A 60 -0.62 -31.90 24.48
C ARG A 60 -1.39 -32.16 23.18
N ALA A 61 -2.37 -33.06 23.24
CA ALA A 61 -3.30 -33.30 22.13
C ALA A 61 -4.07 -32.02 21.76
N THR A 62 -4.37 -31.87 20.48
CA THR A 62 -5.18 -30.74 19.99
C THR A 62 -6.56 -30.77 20.62
N ALA A 63 -6.96 -29.64 21.20
CA ALA A 63 -8.29 -29.49 21.78
C ALA A 63 -9.28 -29.07 20.69
N VAL A 64 -10.41 -29.77 20.61
CA VAL A 64 -11.53 -29.43 19.71
C VAL A 64 -12.54 -28.58 20.48
N LYS A 65 -12.89 -27.41 19.93
CA LYS A 65 -13.97 -26.56 20.46
C LYS A 65 -15.03 -26.33 19.40
N LEU A 66 -16.29 -26.59 19.77
CA LEU A 66 -17.43 -26.15 19.00
C LEU A 66 -17.74 -24.69 19.35
N VAL A 67 -17.86 -23.85 18.34
CA VAL A 67 -18.14 -22.43 18.44
C VAL A 67 -19.30 -22.11 17.50
N ASP A 68 -20.11 -21.13 17.87
CA ASP A 68 -21.19 -20.66 17.03
C ASP A 68 -20.67 -20.20 15.65
N LYS A 69 -21.18 -20.83 14.59
CA LYS A 69 -20.75 -20.62 13.21
C LYS A 69 -20.98 -19.18 12.74
N ASP A 70 -22.08 -18.57 13.16
CA ASP A 70 -22.42 -17.20 12.75
C ASP A 70 -21.43 -16.18 13.33
N THR A 71 -20.93 -16.44 14.53
CA THR A 71 -19.88 -15.61 15.15
C THR A 71 -18.55 -15.74 14.39
N LEU A 72 -18.15 -16.96 14.02
CA LEU A 72 -16.89 -17.20 13.28
C LEU A 72 -16.90 -16.61 11.85
N LEU A 73 -18.03 -16.71 11.16
CA LEU A 73 -18.17 -16.15 9.81
C LEU A 73 -18.06 -14.62 9.82
N ARG A 74 -18.71 -13.94 10.79
CA ARG A 74 -18.62 -12.48 10.94
C ARG A 74 -17.20 -12.00 11.24
N GLU A 75 -16.47 -12.67 12.14
CA GLU A 75 -15.08 -12.33 12.46
C GLU A 75 -14.18 -12.45 11.21
N ARG A 76 -14.38 -13.50 10.41
CA ARG A 76 -13.59 -13.74 9.20
C ARG A 76 -13.89 -12.74 8.09
N GLU A 77 -15.17 -12.42 7.86
CA GLU A 77 -15.58 -11.39 6.91
C GLU A 77 -15.03 -10.02 7.31
N ALA A 78 -15.09 -9.67 8.61
CA ALA A 78 -14.51 -8.43 9.12
C ALA A 78 -13.00 -8.38 8.88
N LYS A 79 -12.27 -9.49 9.13
CA LYS A 79 -10.83 -9.57 8.89
C LYS A 79 -10.48 -9.44 7.40
N LYS A 80 -11.20 -10.15 6.52
CA LYS A 80 -11.00 -10.06 5.06
C LYS A 80 -11.27 -8.66 4.54
N LYS A 81 -12.32 -8.00 5.03
CA LYS A 81 -12.67 -6.63 4.65
C LYS A 81 -11.58 -5.65 5.11
N ALA A 82 -11.11 -5.76 6.35
CA ALA A 82 -10.03 -4.91 6.86
C ALA A 82 -8.71 -5.09 6.09
N GLU A 83 -8.38 -6.32 5.69
CA GLU A 83 -7.21 -6.60 4.87
C GLU A 83 -7.34 -6.03 3.45
N ALA A 84 -8.50 -6.21 2.82
CA ALA A 84 -8.79 -5.63 1.50
C ALA A 84 -8.72 -4.08 1.53
N GLU A 85 -9.31 -3.44 2.55
CA GLU A 85 -9.24 -1.99 2.74
C GLU A 85 -7.79 -1.52 2.93
N LYS A 86 -6.96 -2.27 3.67
CA LYS A 86 -5.55 -1.95 3.87
C LYS A 86 -4.73 -2.07 2.57
N ILE A 87 -5.04 -3.05 1.72
CA ILE A 87 -4.39 -3.21 0.41
C ILE A 87 -4.78 -2.04 -0.50
N LEU A 88 -6.07 -1.73 -0.59
CA LEU A 88 -6.57 -0.64 -1.41
C LEU A 88 -5.98 0.73 -1.01
N GLU A 89 -5.90 0.99 0.30
CA GLU A 89 -5.32 2.24 0.81
C GLU A 89 -3.82 2.34 0.53
N LYS A 90 -3.08 1.23 0.63
CA LYS A 90 -1.66 1.20 0.23
C LYS A 90 -1.48 1.49 -1.25
N GLU A 91 -2.31 0.91 -2.12
CA GLU A 91 -2.24 1.17 -3.55
C GLU A 91 -2.59 2.61 -3.90
N ARG A 92 -3.62 3.19 -3.25
CA ARG A 92 -3.99 4.59 -3.42
C ARG A 92 -2.82 5.51 -3.04
N LYS A 93 -2.21 5.31 -1.87
CA LYS A 93 -1.04 6.08 -1.42
C LYS A 93 0.14 5.93 -2.38
N ARG A 94 0.40 4.72 -2.90
CA ARG A 94 1.47 4.49 -3.87
C ARG A 94 1.24 5.31 -5.14
N LYS A 95 0.04 5.26 -5.72
CA LYS A 95 -0.32 6.03 -6.91
C LYS A 95 -0.21 7.54 -6.68
N GLU A 96 -0.62 8.03 -5.51
CA GLU A 96 -0.47 9.44 -5.15
C GLU A 96 0.99 9.88 -5.02
N MET A 97 1.83 9.06 -4.41
CA MET A 97 3.27 9.33 -4.32
C MET A 97 3.94 9.31 -5.70
N GLU A 98 3.62 8.33 -6.55
CA GLU A 98 4.12 8.23 -7.92
C GLU A 98 3.71 9.46 -8.75
N ALA A 99 2.44 9.89 -8.66
CA ALA A 99 1.96 11.09 -9.35
C ALA A 99 2.63 12.37 -8.82
N ALA A 100 2.80 12.50 -7.51
CA ALA A 100 3.49 13.64 -6.90
C ALA A 100 4.96 13.69 -7.28
N GLN A 101 5.62 12.53 -7.38
CA GLN A 101 7.00 12.44 -7.83
C GLN A 101 7.11 12.79 -9.31
N ALA A 102 6.26 12.25 -10.18
CA ALA A 102 6.24 12.57 -11.61
C ALA A 102 6.00 14.08 -11.85
N LEU A 103 5.11 14.71 -11.08
CA LEU A 103 4.89 16.16 -11.13
C LEU A 103 6.13 16.94 -10.70
N ARG A 104 6.80 16.54 -9.61
CA ARG A 104 8.04 17.17 -9.15
C ARG A 104 9.17 17.02 -10.17
N GLU A 105 9.28 15.86 -10.80
CA GLU A 105 10.26 15.61 -11.85
C GLU A 105 9.97 16.44 -13.10
N ALA A 106 8.71 16.49 -13.55
CA ALA A 106 8.29 17.35 -14.66
C ALA A 106 8.61 18.83 -14.37
N GLN A 107 8.35 19.31 -13.15
CA GLN A 107 8.70 20.68 -12.75
C GLN A 107 10.21 20.95 -12.82
N LYS A 108 11.08 19.97 -12.52
CA LYS A 108 12.54 20.15 -12.66
C LYS A 108 13.00 20.25 -14.12
N ARG A 109 12.21 19.74 -15.07
CA ARG A 109 12.51 19.79 -16.52
C ARG A 109 12.13 21.11 -17.17
N VAL A 110 11.37 21.97 -16.50
CA VAL A 110 10.92 23.25 -17.08
C VAL A 110 12.09 24.24 -17.09
N PRO A 111 12.47 24.80 -18.26
CA PRO A 111 13.47 25.86 -18.33
C PRO A 111 13.02 27.09 -17.52
N PRO A 112 13.92 27.75 -16.77
CA PRO A 112 13.54 28.89 -15.94
C PRO A 112 12.97 30.06 -16.76
N GLN A 113 13.37 30.21 -18.04
CA GLN A 113 12.85 31.22 -18.96
C GLN A 113 11.41 30.96 -19.41
N GLU A 114 10.93 29.71 -19.31
CA GLU A 114 9.56 29.32 -19.68
C GLU A 114 8.63 29.22 -18.47
N MET A 115 9.20 29.07 -17.27
CA MET A 115 8.47 28.86 -16.01
C MET A 115 7.31 29.85 -15.80
N PHE A 116 7.53 31.14 -16.06
CA PHE A 116 6.49 32.16 -15.88
C PHE A 116 5.69 32.45 -17.15
N LYS A 117 6.19 32.06 -18.33
CA LYS A 117 5.51 32.31 -19.61
C LYS A 117 4.24 31.49 -19.75
N SER A 118 4.15 30.33 -19.08
CA SER A 118 2.92 29.54 -19.00
C SER A 118 1.86 30.13 -18.06
N GLU A 119 2.21 31.11 -17.22
CA GLU A 119 1.28 31.77 -16.29
C GLU A 119 0.62 33.01 -16.94
N THR A 120 0.10 32.85 -18.16
CA THR A 120 -0.54 33.92 -18.95
C THR A 120 -1.79 34.50 -18.27
N GLU A 121 -2.38 33.77 -17.33
CA GLU A 121 -3.49 34.27 -16.50
C GLU A 121 -3.04 35.27 -15.43
N LYS A 122 -1.74 35.40 -15.16
CA LYS A 122 -1.20 36.28 -14.10
C LYS A 122 -0.32 37.40 -14.61
N TYR A 123 0.32 37.22 -15.75
CA TYR A 123 1.34 38.14 -16.27
C TYR A 123 1.14 38.42 -17.76
N SER A 124 1.37 39.66 -18.17
CA SER A 124 1.20 40.12 -19.55
C SER A 124 2.52 40.38 -20.28
N LEU A 125 3.55 40.85 -19.57
CA LEU A 125 4.86 41.20 -20.12
C LEU A 125 5.99 40.58 -19.31
N PHE A 126 7.07 40.24 -20.00
CA PHE A 126 8.24 39.53 -19.47
C PHE A 126 9.53 40.21 -19.94
N ASP A 127 10.59 40.12 -19.15
CA ASP A 127 11.93 40.59 -19.51
C ASP A 127 12.71 39.56 -20.37
N ASP A 128 13.95 39.89 -20.75
CA ASP A 128 14.84 39.03 -21.54
C ASP A 128 15.14 37.68 -20.88
N LYS A 129 14.98 37.58 -19.55
CA LYS A 129 15.18 36.35 -18.78
C LYS A 129 13.88 35.55 -18.61
N GLY A 130 12.76 36.05 -19.13
CA GLY A 130 11.44 35.45 -18.98
C GLY A 130 10.79 35.72 -17.61
N ILE A 131 11.25 36.73 -16.88
CA ILE A 131 10.68 37.14 -15.59
C ILE A 131 9.55 38.15 -15.83
N PRO A 132 8.37 38.00 -15.19
CA PRO A 132 7.28 38.95 -15.35
C PRO A 132 7.64 40.38 -14.94
N THR A 133 7.28 41.34 -15.77
CA THR A 133 7.41 42.78 -15.49
C THR A 133 6.07 43.44 -15.19
N HIS A 134 4.98 42.93 -15.79
CA HIS A 134 3.63 43.45 -15.64
C HIS A 134 2.65 42.34 -15.26
N ASP A 135 1.61 42.71 -14.50
CA ASP A 135 0.50 41.83 -14.20
C ASP A 135 -0.44 41.61 -15.41
N ARG A 136 -1.49 40.80 -15.24
CA ARG A 136 -2.49 40.53 -16.29
C ARG A 136 -3.14 41.80 -16.87
N GLU A 137 -3.27 42.86 -16.09
CA GLU A 137 -3.92 44.12 -16.50
C GLU A 137 -2.93 45.06 -17.21
N GLY A 138 -1.66 44.66 -17.34
CA GLY A 138 -0.62 45.48 -17.95
C GLY A 138 -0.08 46.54 -16.99
N LYS A 139 -0.27 46.38 -15.68
CA LYS A 139 0.32 47.27 -14.67
C LYS A 139 1.68 46.74 -14.22
N GLU A 140 2.63 47.65 -14.07
CA GLU A 140 3.98 47.32 -13.59
C GLU A 140 3.93 46.66 -12.20
N LEU A 141 4.65 45.54 -12.07
CA LEU A 141 4.80 44.84 -10.80
C LEU A 141 5.68 45.66 -9.84
N SER A 142 5.36 45.61 -8.55
CA SER A 142 6.18 46.28 -7.54
C SER A 142 7.59 45.68 -7.45
N LYS A 143 8.57 46.49 -7.05
CA LYS A 143 9.96 46.04 -6.82
C LYS A 143 10.06 44.83 -5.89
N GLY A 144 9.15 44.71 -4.91
CA GLY A 144 9.08 43.56 -4.01
C GLY A 144 8.61 42.28 -4.71
N GLN A 145 7.60 42.37 -5.57
CA GLN A 145 7.11 41.25 -6.37
C GLN A 145 8.17 40.78 -7.37
N ILE A 146 8.83 41.71 -8.07
CA ILE A 146 9.91 41.39 -9.01
C ILE A 146 11.05 40.66 -8.30
N LYS A 147 11.49 41.13 -7.11
CA LYS A 147 12.51 40.42 -6.31
C LYS A 147 12.08 39.01 -5.90
N LYS A 148 10.79 38.80 -5.60
CA LYS A 148 10.25 37.47 -5.28
C LYS A 148 10.28 36.54 -6.49
N LEU A 149 9.89 37.04 -7.66
CA LEU A 149 9.91 36.29 -8.93
C LEU A 149 11.34 35.96 -9.35
N GLN A 150 12.29 36.90 -9.19
CA GLN A 150 13.71 36.65 -9.41
C GLN A 150 14.27 35.52 -8.52
N LYS A 151 13.90 35.48 -7.23
CA LYS A 151 14.30 34.37 -6.33
C LYS A 151 13.73 33.03 -6.78
N LEU A 152 12.47 33.00 -7.22
CA LEU A 152 11.83 31.79 -7.75
C LEU A 152 12.52 31.32 -9.05
N TRP A 153 12.85 32.26 -9.93
CA TRP A 153 13.59 32.01 -11.17
C TRP A 153 14.96 31.39 -10.88
N GLN A 154 15.75 31.99 -9.97
CA GLN A 154 17.07 31.48 -9.58
C GLN A 154 17.00 30.09 -8.95
N ALA A 155 15.98 29.83 -8.13
CA ALA A 155 15.76 28.51 -7.55
C ALA A 155 15.42 27.46 -8.63
N GLN A 156 14.66 27.84 -9.65
CA GLN A 156 14.36 26.96 -10.79
C GLN A 156 15.58 26.75 -11.70
N GLU A 157 16.36 27.80 -11.96
CA GLU A 157 17.60 27.73 -12.73
C GLU A 157 18.57 26.70 -12.12
N LYS A 158 18.76 26.74 -10.79
CA LYS A 158 19.59 25.75 -10.09
C LYS A 158 19.06 24.32 -10.28
N LYS A 159 17.75 24.10 -10.11
CA LYS A 159 17.14 22.77 -10.28
C LYS A 159 17.27 22.25 -11.71
N PHE A 160 17.10 23.12 -12.70
CA PHE A 160 17.19 22.78 -14.12
C PHE A 160 18.63 22.46 -14.52
N LEU A 161 19.62 23.20 -14.00
CA LEU A 161 21.04 22.92 -14.20
C LEU A 161 21.45 21.56 -13.60
N GLU A 162 20.98 21.26 -12.38
CA GLU A 162 21.17 19.95 -11.73
C GLU A 162 20.54 18.82 -12.56
N PHE A 163 19.34 19.04 -13.11
CA PHE A 163 18.67 18.09 -14.00
C PHE A 163 19.46 17.87 -15.30
N GLN A 164 19.91 18.93 -15.97
CA GLN A 164 20.73 18.82 -17.18
C GLN A 164 22.04 18.05 -16.92
N SER A 165 22.71 18.37 -15.81
CA SER A 165 23.95 17.68 -15.41
C SER A 165 23.71 16.19 -15.14
N ALA A 166 22.60 15.85 -14.47
CA ALA A 166 22.23 14.46 -14.21
C ALA A 166 21.87 13.68 -15.50
N CYS A 167 21.17 14.31 -16.44
CA CYS A 167 20.87 13.70 -17.74
C CYS A 167 22.12 13.49 -18.60
N ASN A 168 23.03 14.47 -18.66
CA ASN A 168 24.27 14.33 -19.41
C ASN A 168 25.17 13.21 -18.86
N ASN A 169 25.22 13.03 -17.54
CA ASN A 169 26.00 11.95 -16.92
C ASN A 169 25.39 10.56 -17.17
N HIS A 170 24.08 10.45 -17.40
CA HIS A 170 23.41 9.17 -17.64
C HIS A 170 23.54 8.67 -19.09
N VAL A 171 23.87 9.56 -20.04
CA VAL A 171 24.15 9.23 -21.45
C VAL A 171 25.61 8.81 -21.67
N ALA A 172 26.50 9.11 -20.71
CA ALA A 172 27.94 8.85 -20.79
C ALA A 172 28.38 7.50 -20.15
N THR A 173 27.43 6.65 -19.71
CA THR A 173 27.66 5.31 -19.16
C THR A 173 26.83 4.28 -19.90
#